data_AF-A0A5R8NWF5-F1
#
_entry.id   AF-A0A5R8NWF5-F1
#
_cell.length_a   1.000
_cell.length_b   1.000
_cell.length_c   1.000
_cell.angle_alpha   90.00
_cell.angle_beta   90.00
_cell.angle_gamma   90.00
#
_symmetry.space_group_name_H-M   'P 1'
#
loop_
_entity.id
_entity.type
_entity.pdbx_description
1 polymer ?
#
loop_
_entity_poly.entity_id
_entity_poly.type
_entity_poly.pdbx_seq_one_letter_code
_entity_poly.pdbx_strand_id
1 'polypeptide(L)'
;MRNPPTMRKILAASALATAALGLASGTATADTFVPLPDGEKAGPDVTIKRVAESALISPSMAANGAGRVAWVSGTVIADVAATPKGDPKPFVGGSGAPGTNNSSTHGASRINTGYIVGCQVSIADNAISAGVSGGITTTGVNASGTVGVKIGPGEVKFVGVEGFDIVEKGTYHVSYKDVELQIQGCGGYAQARAYTVVEIIGTNYSKTTLYGQPFSIG
;
A
#
# COMPACT_ATOMS: atom_id res chain seq x y z
N MET A 1 74.46 -34.20 51.75
CA MET A 1 75.07 -33.04 51.06
C MET A 1 74.75 -33.10 49.56
N ARG A 2 73.83 -32.26 49.04
CA ARG A 2 73.93 -31.58 47.73
C ARG A 2 72.66 -30.75 47.47
N ASN A 3 72.87 -29.49 47.08
CA ASN A 3 71.86 -28.47 46.76
C ASN A 3 71.14 -28.74 45.40
N PRO A 4 70.03 -28.03 45.10
CA PRO A 4 68.99 -28.42 44.14
C PRO A 4 69.20 -27.87 42.71
N PRO A 5 68.36 -28.26 41.73
CA PRO A 5 68.17 -27.44 40.54
C PRO A 5 66.70 -27.01 40.33
N THR A 6 66.51 -25.69 40.44
CA THR A 6 65.85 -24.81 39.46
C THR A 6 64.46 -25.16 38.94
N MET A 7 63.47 -24.50 39.54
CA MET A 7 62.11 -24.30 39.05
C MET A 7 62.12 -23.42 37.78
N ARG A 8 61.84 -23.99 36.61
CA ARG A 8 61.55 -23.24 35.37
C ARG A 8 60.06 -22.93 35.31
N LYS A 9 59.71 -21.65 35.49
CA LYS A 9 58.37 -21.11 35.22
C LYS A 9 58.14 -21.14 33.70
N ILE A 10 57.20 -21.95 33.23
CA ILE A 10 56.71 -21.88 31.85
C ILE A 10 55.43 -21.04 31.88
N LEU A 11 55.54 -19.77 31.45
CA LEU A 11 54.37 -18.98 31.05
C LEU A 11 53.87 -19.54 29.72
N ALA A 12 52.74 -20.24 29.74
CA ALA A 12 51.98 -20.52 28.52
C ALA A 12 51.03 -19.35 28.26
N ALA A 13 51.39 -18.48 27.33
CA ALA A 13 50.49 -17.47 26.80
C ALA A 13 49.49 -18.14 25.83
N SER A 14 48.24 -18.28 26.25
CA SER A 14 47.15 -18.71 25.37
C SER A 14 46.73 -17.55 24.48
N ALA A 15 47.06 -17.61 23.19
CA ALA A 15 46.56 -16.67 22.19
C ALA A 15 45.08 -16.97 21.90
N LEU A 16 44.18 -16.07 22.29
CA LEU A 16 42.77 -16.07 21.87
C LEU A 16 42.69 -15.51 20.44
N ALA A 17 42.52 -16.38 19.45
CA ALA A 17 42.17 -15.97 18.10
C ALA A 17 40.66 -15.69 18.05
N THR A 18 40.26 -14.41 18.13
CA THR A 18 38.90 -13.97 17.82
C THR A 18 38.69 -14.02 16.32
N ALA A 19 37.99 -15.05 15.83
CA ALA A 19 37.47 -15.07 14.48
C ALA A 19 36.32 -14.05 14.37
N ALA A 20 36.60 -12.87 13.82
CA ALA A 20 35.57 -11.94 13.39
C ALA A 20 34.93 -12.50 12.11
N LEU A 21 33.86 -13.29 12.24
CA LEU A 21 32.98 -13.54 11.10
C LEU A 21 32.29 -12.21 10.75
N GLY A 22 32.77 -11.58 9.68
CA GLY A 22 32.06 -10.47 9.04
C GLY A 22 30.77 -10.99 8.45
N LEU A 23 29.70 -10.99 9.24
CA LEU A 23 28.35 -11.05 8.72
C LEU A 23 28.16 -9.78 7.90
N ALA A 24 28.12 -9.91 6.58
CA ALA A 24 27.61 -8.86 5.71
C ALA A 24 26.15 -8.64 6.10
N SER A 25 25.90 -7.67 6.99
CA SER A 25 24.57 -7.21 7.32
C SER A 25 23.99 -6.53 6.08
N GLY A 26 23.32 -7.30 5.22
CA GLY A 26 22.37 -6.71 4.30
C GLY A 26 21.38 -5.91 5.13
N THR A 27 21.23 -4.62 4.84
CA THR A 27 20.22 -3.79 5.49
C THR A 27 18.85 -4.36 5.13
N ALA A 28 18.22 -5.09 6.04
CA ALA A 28 16.83 -5.46 5.87
C ALA A 28 16.02 -4.17 5.92
N THR A 29 15.42 -3.76 4.79
CA THR A 29 14.42 -2.70 4.81
C THR A 29 13.22 -3.26 5.55
N ALA A 30 13.08 -2.87 6.82
CA ALA A 30 11.99 -3.29 7.67
C ALA A 30 10.69 -2.60 7.24
N ASP A 31 9.57 -3.25 7.52
CA ASP A 31 8.26 -2.64 7.33
C ASP A 31 8.11 -1.39 8.21
N THR A 32 7.44 -0.36 7.69
CA THR A 32 7.12 0.85 8.46
C THR A 32 5.65 0.85 8.82
N PHE A 33 5.36 0.78 10.12
CA PHE A 33 3.98 0.88 10.63
C PHE A 33 3.53 2.35 10.72
N VAL A 34 2.34 2.62 10.19
CA VAL A 34 1.68 3.92 10.21
C VAL A 34 0.31 3.77 10.87
N PRO A 35 0.11 4.24 12.11
CA PRO A 35 -1.22 4.37 12.68
C PRO A 35 -1.98 5.51 11.98
N LEU A 36 -3.24 5.28 11.65
CA LEU A 36 -4.10 6.29 11.02
C LEU A 36 -5.22 6.66 11.98
N PRO A 37 -5.58 7.96 12.08
CA PRO A 37 -6.63 8.40 12.98
C PRO A 37 -7.99 7.92 12.50
N ASP A 38 -8.88 7.71 13.46
CA ASP A 38 -10.29 7.46 13.18
C ASP A 38 -10.94 8.67 12.50
N GLY A 39 -11.97 8.41 11.71
CA GLY A 39 -12.73 9.43 11.00
C GLY A 39 -14.22 9.15 10.99
N GLU A 40 -15.01 10.21 10.97
CA GLU A 40 -16.47 10.13 10.91
C GLU A 40 -17.04 11.20 9.99
N LYS A 41 -18.14 10.86 9.31
CA LYS A 41 -18.93 11.81 8.54
C LYS A 41 -20.40 11.42 8.55
N ALA A 42 -21.23 12.35 9.00
CA ALA A 42 -22.67 12.29 8.79
C ALA A 42 -23.04 12.82 7.40
N GLY A 43 -23.98 12.15 6.75
CA GLY A 43 -24.65 12.58 5.54
C GLY A 43 -26.16 12.30 5.64
N PRO A 44 -26.93 12.59 4.58
CA PRO A 44 -28.35 12.27 4.55
C PRO A 44 -28.56 10.76 4.70
N ASP A 45 -29.30 10.39 5.74
CA ASP A 45 -29.71 9.02 6.08
C ASP A 45 -28.57 8.02 6.34
N VAL A 46 -27.33 8.49 6.46
CA VAL A 46 -26.18 7.64 6.77
C VAL A 46 -25.13 8.37 7.61
N THR A 47 -24.55 7.67 8.58
CA THR A 47 -23.30 8.08 9.24
C THR A 47 -22.22 7.05 8.95
N ILE A 48 -21.09 7.51 8.42
CA ILE A 48 -19.93 6.68 8.09
C ILE A 48 -18.86 6.91 9.16
N LYS A 49 -18.34 5.82 9.72
CA LYS A 49 -17.15 5.84 10.58
C LYS A 49 -16.08 4.92 9.99
N ARG A 50 -14.82 5.30 10.15
CA ARG A 50 -13.67 4.46 9.83
C ARG A 50 -12.75 4.47 11.03
N VAL A 51 -12.49 3.30 11.60
CA VAL A 51 -11.81 3.14 12.88
C VAL A 51 -10.74 2.07 12.83
N ALA A 52 -9.80 2.16 13.77
CA ALA A 52 -8.69 1.20 13.92
C ALA A 52 -7.88 1.03 12.63
N GLU A 53 -7.70 2.13 11.90
CA GLU A 53 -7.04 2.11 10.61
C GLU A 53 -5.51 2.13 10.78
N SER A 54 -4.81 1.33 9.99
CA SER A 54 -3.36 1.32 9.94
C SER A 54 -2.84 0.87 8.60
N ALA A 55 -1.61 1.27 8.29
CA ALA A 55 -0.86 0.81 7.14
C ALA A 55 0.50 0.27 7.58
N LEU A 56 0.92 -0.84 6.99
CA LEU A 56 2.26 -1.40 7.13
C LEU A 56 2.94 -1.28 5.76
N ILE A 57 3.86 -0.34 5.63
CA ILE A 57 4.57 -0.08 4.36
C ILE A 57 5.69 -1.11 4.25
N SER A 58 5.67 -1.88 3.16
CA SER A 58 6.63 -2.96 2.93
C SER A 58 7.46 -2.71 1.67
N PRO A 59 8.69 -3.25 1.60
CA PRO A 59 9.44 -3.29 0.35
C PRO A 59 8.65 -4.00 -0.75
N SER A 60 8.71 -3.49 -1.98
CA SER A 60 8.06 -4.16 -3.11
C SER A 60 8.79 -5.45 -3.49
N MET A 61 8.06 -6.57 -3.55
CA MET A 61 8.58 -7.87 -4.00
C MET A 61 9.09 -7.84 -5.45
N ALA A 62 8.57 -6.93 -6.29
CA ALA A 62 9.06 -6.77 -7.66
C ALA A 62 10.48 -6.22 -7.73
N ALA A 63 10.98 -5.60 -6.64
CA ALA A 63 12.34 -5.08 -6.49
C ALA A 63 12.85 -4.23 -7.67
N ASN A 64 11.94 -3.58 -8.40
CA ASN A 64 12.23 -2.85 -9.63
C ASN A 64 12.42 -1.33 -9.42
N GLY A 65 12.46 -0.86 -8.16
CA GLY A 65 12.57 0.56 -7.80
C GLY A 65 11.32 1.42 -8.05
N ALA A 66 10.35 0.91 -8.82
CA ALA A 66 9.09 1.58 -9.15
C ALA A 66 7.87 0.93 -8.46
N GLY A 67 8.10 -0.07 -7.61
CA GLY A 67 7.07 -0.72 -6.82
C GLY A 67 6.82 0.00 -5.49
N ARG A 68 5.55 0.14 -5.12
CA ARG A 68 5.10 0.56 -3.77
C ARG A 68 4.18 -0.51 -3.22
N VAL A 69 4.39 -0.89 -1.96
CA VAL A 69 3.57 -1.89 -1.27
C VAL A 69 3.19 -1.35 0.11
N ALA A 70 1.91 -1.47 0.45
CA ALA A 70 1.42 -1.26 1.79
C ALA A 70 0.34 -2.29 2.13
N TRP A 71 0.34 -2.80 3.36
CA TRP A 71 -0.70 -3.65 3.89
C TRP A 71 -1.61 -2.82 4.77
N VAL A 72 -2.88 -2.75 4.43
CA VAL A 72 -3.85 -1.88 5.11
C VAL A 72 -4.85 -2.68 5.92
N SER A 73 -5.16 -2.16 7.10
CA SER A 73 -6.14 -2.73 8.02
C SER A 73 -7.09 -1.64 8.49
N GLY A 74 -8.34 -1.99 8.77
CA GLY A 74 -9.30 -1.06 9.34
C GLY A 74 -10.72 -1.61 9.40
N THR A 75 -11.58 -0.88 10.11
CA THR A 75 -13.02 -1.18 10.16
C THR A 75 -13.81 0.03 9.68
N VAL A 76 -14.71 -0.19 8.74
CA VAL A 76 -15.69 0.80 8.27
C VAL A 76 -17.03 0.43 8.85
N ILE A 77 -17.71 1.41 9.43
CA ILE A 77 -19.06 1.27 9.99
C ILE A 77 -19.96 2.24 9.24
N ALA A 78 -21.08 1.76 8.74
CA ALA A 78 -22.12 2.58 8.14
C ALA A 78 -23.43 2.39 8.91
N ASP A 79 -23.82 3.42 9.66
CA ASP A 79 -25.14 3.51 10.29
C ASP A 79 -26.13 4.11 9.30
N VAL A 80 -26.94 3.26 8.68
CA VAL A 80 -27.94 3.64 7.68
C VAL A 80 -29.29 3.84 8.37
N ALA A 81 -29.67 5.10 8.54
CA ALA A 81 -30.93 5.47 9.20
C ALA A 81 -32.15 5.21 8.30
N ALA A 82 -32.01 5.44 6.99
CA ALA A 82 -33.06 5.20 6.02
C ALA A 82 -32.49 4.80 4.65
N THR A 83 -33.14 3.82 4.03
CA THR A 83 -32.98 3.46 2.62
C THR A 83 -34.26 2.73 2.18
N PRO A 84 -34.71 2.90 0.93
CA PRO A 84 -35.67 2.01 0.34
C PRO A 84 -35.17 0.57 0.35
N LYS A 85 -36.10 -0.38 0.29
CA LYS A 85 -35.76 -1.79 0.10
C LYS A 85 -35.08 -1.96 -1.26
N GLY A 86 -33.82 -2.42 -1.24
CA GLY A 86 -33.03 -2.66 -2.43
C GLY A 86 -33.45 -3.94 -3.17
N ASP A 87 -33.26 -3.94 -4.49
CA ASP A 87 -33.33 -5.11 -5.36
C ASP A 87 -32.03 -5.17 -6.18
N PRO A 88 -30.94 -5.73 -5.60
CA PRO A 88 -29.62 -5.71 -6.23
C PRO A 88 -29.61 -6.47 -7.56
N LYS A 89 -29.25 -5.76 -8.63
CA LYS A 89 -28.96 -6.33 -9.95
C LYS A 89 -27.49 -6.74 -10.06
N PRO A 90 -27.05 -7.44 -11.11
CA PRO A 90 -25.63 -7.72 -11.30
C PRO A 90 -24.78 -6.45 -11.28
N PHE A 91 -23.76 -6.42 -10.41
CA PHE A 91 -22.87 -5.26 -10.28
C PHE A 91 -21.91 -5.18 -11.46
N VAL A 92 -21.89 -4.05 -12.15
CA VAL A 92 -21.00 -3.78 -13.29
C VAL A 92 -19.78 -2.93 -12.91
N GLY A 93 -19.53 -2.71 -11.61
CA GLY A 93 -18.42 -1.90 -11.14
C GLY A 93 -18.68 -0.38 -11.13
N GLY A 94 -17.78 0.36 -10.50
CA GLY A 94 -17.65 1.81 -10.73
C GLY A 94 -16.94 2.04 -12.06
N SER A 95 -17.36 3.05 -12.84
CA SER A 95 -16.76 3.34 -14.16
C SER A 95 -15.38 4.02 -14.07
N GLY A 96 -14.86 4.28 -12.86
CA GLY A 96 -13.68 5.11 -12.65
C GLY A 96 -13.82 6.55 -13.16
N ALA A 97 -15.01 6.95 -13.62
CA ALA A 97 -15.23 8.26 -14.21
C ALA A 97 -15.02 9.36 -13.15
N PRO A 98 -14.54 10.55 -13.54
CA PRO A 98 -14.35 11.67 -12.63
C PRO A 98 -15.58 11.93 -11.75
N GLY A 99 -15.38 12.02 -10.43
CA GLY A 99 -16.46 12.25 -9.45
C GLY A 99 -17.22 11.00 -8.99
N THR A 100 -17.00 9.83 -9.60
CA THR A 100 -17.65 8.58 -9.17
C THR A 100 -17.00 7.96 -7.93
N ASN A 101 -15.76 8.29 -7.60
CA ASN A 101 -14.98 7.64 -6.53
C ASN A 101 -15.01 6.11 -6.63
N ASN A 102 -15.00 5.61 -7.87
CA ASN A 102 -15.08 4.20 -8.21
C ASN A 102 -16.28 3.45 -7.57
N SER A 103 -17.42 4.15 -7.42
CA SER A 103 -18.62 3.66 -6.76
C SER A 103 -19.86 3.85 -7.66
N SER A 104 -20.82 2.94 -7.55
CA SER A 104 -22.08 2.92 -8.31
C SER A 104 -23.13 2.05 -7.62
N THR A 105 -24.40 2.45 -7.68
CA THR A 105 -25.54 1.64 -7.23
C THR A 105 -26.14 0.81 -8.38
N HIS A 106 -26.79 -0.30 -8.05
CA HIS A 106 -27.43 -1.19 -9.04
C HIS A 106 -28.77 -1.75 -8.54
N GLY A 107 -29.65 -0.86 -8.10
CA GLY A 107 -30.97 -1.22 -7.56
C GLY A 107 -31.01 -1.37 -6.04
N ALA A 108 -29.87 -1.21 -5.38
CA ALA A 108 -29.76 -1.08 -3.93
C ALA A 108 -28.78 0.05 -3.57
N SER A 109 -28.94 0.60 -2.36
CA SER A 109 -27.93 1.45 -1.74
C SER A 109 -26.63 0.67 -1.62
N ARG A 110 -25.47 1.33 -1.63
CA ARG A 110 -24.18 0.64 -1.67
C ARG A 110 -23.13 1.35 -0.84
N ILE A 111 -22.27 0.57 -0.22
CA ILE A 111 -21.01 1.04 0.32
C ILE A 111 -19.84 0.54 -0.51
N ASN A 112 -18.87 1.41 -0.74
CA ASN A 112 -17.62 1.12 -1.43
C ASN A 112 -16.47 1.72 -0.63
N THR A 113 -15.48 0.91 -0.29
CA THR A 113 -14.34 1.35 0.50
C THR A 113 -13.03 0.93 -0.14
N GLY A 114 -12.02 1.80 -0.06
CA GLY A 114 -10.72 1.52 -0.63
C GLY A 114 -9.70 2.61 -0.33
N TYR A 115 -8.68 2.67 -1.18
CA TYR A 115 -7.61 3.65 -1.11
C TYR A 115 -7.41 4.31 -2.47
N ILE A 116 -7.22 5.63 -2.44
CA ILE A 116 -6.75 6.43 -3.56
C ILE A 116 -5.23 6.48 -3.43
N VAL A 117 -4.51 6.05 -4.47
CA VAL A 117 -3.05 6.07 -4.48
C VAL A 117 -2.58 6.97 -5.60
N GLY A 118 -1.83 8.00 -5.23
CA GLY A 118 -1.20 8.94 -6.16
C GLY A 118 0.30 8.67 -6.26
N CYS A 119 0.80 8.59 -7.49
CA CYS A 119 2.22 8.55 -7.81
C CYS A 119 2.67 9.92 -8.34
N GLN A 120 3.84 10.41 -7.89
CA GLN A 120 4.41 11.65 -8.41
C GLN A 120 4.71 11.54 -9.91
N VAL A 121 5.31 10.42 -10.33
CA VAL A 121 5.53 10.11 -11.74
C VAL A 121 5.11 8.69 -12.08
N SER A 122 4.51 8.52 -13.26
CA SER A 122 4.17 7.20 -13.79
C SER A 122 5.30 6.72 -14.70
N ILE A 123 5.79 5.51 -14.48
CA ILE A 123 6.78 4.82 -15.29
C ILE A 123 6.03 3.70 -16.00
N ALA A 124 5.79 3.87 -17.30
CA ALA A 124 5.10 2.86 -18.09
C ALA A 124 5.96 1.60 -18.24
N ASP A 125 5.33 0.42 -18.21
CA ASP A 125 6.02 -0.89 -18.33
C ASP A 125 6.79 -1.05 -19.67
N ASN A 126 6.50 -0.22 -20.67
CA ASN A 126 7.19 -0.17 -21.96
C ASN A 126 8.36 0.85 -22.01
N ALA A 127 8.82 1.34 -20.85
CA ALA A 127 9.86 2.37 -20.73
C ALA A 127 11.28 1.89 -21.10
N ILE A 128 11.49 0.61 -21.38
CA ILE A 128 12.67 0.15 -22.12
C ILE A 128 12.34 0.25 -23.61
N SER A 129 12.33 1.46 -24.17
CA SER A 129 12.47 1.57 -25.62
C SER A 129 13.86 1.03 -25.95
N ALA A 130 13.90 -0.20 -26.44
CA ALA A 130 15.09 -0.83 -27.01
C ALA A 130 15.58 0.01 -28.19
N GLY A 131 16.33 1.06 -27.90
CA GLY A 131 17.18 1.76 -28.85
C GLY A 131 18.50 1.03 -29.04
N VAL A 132 18.53 -0.30 -28.96
CA VAL A 132 19.71 -1.11 -29.28
C VAL A 132 19.24 -2.48 -29.78
N SER A 133 19.12 -2.62 -31.10
CA SER A 133 19.28 -3.92 -31.75
C SER A 133 20.75 -4.32 -31.64
N GLY A 134 21.15 -4.88 -30.49
CA GLY A 134 22.53 -5.22 -30.23
C GLY A 134 22.66 -5.75 -28.80
N GLY A 135 22.99 -7.03 -28.67
CA GLY A 135 23.01 -7.74 -27.39
C GLY A 135 23.80 -7.03 -26.31
N ILE A 136 23.21 -6.98 -25.10
CA ILE A 136 23.92 -6.63 -23.87
C ILE A 136 24.97 -7.72 -23.62
N THR A 137 26.24 -7.36 -23.84
CA THR A 137 27.39 -8.11 -23.33
C THR A 137 27.99 -7.29 -22.19
N THR A 138 28.18 -7.91 -21.03
CA THR A 138 28.60 -7.32 -19.75
C THR A 138 30.07 -6.91 -19.69
N THR A 139 30.67 -6.47 -20.79
CA THR A 139 32.08 -6.05 -20.84
C THR A 139 32.22 -4.68 -21.50
N GLY A 140 32.45 -3.67 -20.68
CA GLY A 140 32.95 -2.36 -21.11
C GLY A 140 31.87 -1.34 -21.44
N VAL A 141 31.39 -0.65 -20.41
CA VAL A 141 30.54 0.54 -20.54
C VAL A 141 31.41 1.71 -21.03
N ASN A 142 31.46 1.91 -22.35
CA ASN A 142 31.96 3.13 -22.99
C ASN A 142 31.06 3.49 -24.18
N ALA A 143 29.80 3.82 -23.89
CA ALA A 143 28.92 4.44 -24.86
C ALA A 143 27.99 5.40 -24.13
N SER A 144 28.12 6.68 -24.47
CA SER A 144 27.20 7.77 -24.12
C SER A 144 25.82 7.51 -24.75
N GLY A 145 25.08 6.54 -24.21
CA GLY A 145 23.70 6.26 -24.56
C GLY A 145 22.80 6.64 -23.41
N THR A 146 22.04 7.72 -23.55
CA THR A 146 20.95 8.06 -22.61
C THR A 146 19.88 6.98 -22.70
N VAL A 147 19.82 6.11 -21.70
CA VAL A 147 18.68 5.21 -21.47
C VAL A 147 17.47 6.10 -21.14
N GLY A 148 16.60 6.32 -22.11
CA GLY A 148 15.41 7.16 -21.96
C GLY A 148 14.30 6.39 -21.26
N VAL A 149 14.15 6.56 -19.95
CA VAL A 149 12.96 6.10 -19.21
C VAL A 149 11.78 6.98 -19.64
N LYS A 150 10.72 6.38 -20.20
CA LYS A 150 9.49 7.10 -20.50
C LYS A 150 8.73 7.40 -19.20
N ILE A 151 8.82 8.65 -18.77
CA ILE A 151 8.11 9.17 -17.60
C ILE A 151 6.82 9.86 -18.08
N GLY A 152 5.68 9.34 -17.64
CA GLY A 152 4.37 9.98 -17.81
C GLY A 152 4.01 10.89 -16.63
N PRO A 153 2.98 11.74 -16.77
CA PRO A 153 2.44 12.51 -15.66
C PRO A 153 1.96 11.58 -14.54
N GLY A 154 2.00 12.06 -13.29
CA GLY A 154 1.52 11.31 -12.13
C GLY A 154 0.08 10.81 -12.32
N GLU A 155 -0.17 9.57 -11.89
CA GLU A 155 -1.47 8.90 -12.00
C GLU A 155 -2.09 8.69 -10.63
N VAL A 156 -3.43 8.74 -10.58
CA VAL A 156 -4.22 8.43 -9.40
C VAL A 156 -4.98 7.12 -9.64
N LYS A 157 -4.66 6.09 -8.86
CA LYS A 157 -5.29 4.77 -8.93
C LYS A 157 -6.26 4.59 -7.76
N PHE A 158 -7.47 4.11 -8.05
CA PHE A 158 -8.40 3.65 -7.03
C PHE A 158 -8.17 2.15 -6.80
N VAL A 159 -7.81 1.79 -5.58
CA VAL A 159 -7.70 0.40 -5.14
C VAL A 159 -8.91 0.12 -4.24
N GLY A 160 -9.91 -0.58 -4.79
CA GLY A 160 -11.06 -1.04 -4.03
C GLY A 160 -10.64 -2.15 -3.08
N VAL A 161 -11.05 -2.04 -1.82
CA VAL A 161 -10.83 -3.09 -0.81
C VAL A 161 -12.08 -3.95 -0.73
N GLU A 162 -13.23 -3.33 -0.50
CA GLU A 162 -14.50 -4.04 -0.32
C GLU A 162 -15.68 -3.16 -0.71
N GLY A 163 -16.80 -3.80 -1.06
CA GLY A 163 -18.06 -3.11 -1.27
C GLY A 163 -19.25 -4.05 -1.40
N PHE A 164 -20.37 -3.69 -0.79
CA PHE A 164 -21.58 -4.52 -0.75
C PHE A 164 -22.85 -3.66 -0.73
N ASP A 165 -23.97 -4.32 -0.96
CA ASP A 165 -25.27 -3.69 -1.09
C ASP A 165 -26.00 -3.60 0.24
N ILE A 166 -26.59 -2.43 0.46
CA ILE A 166 -27.42 -2.07 1.60
C ILE A 166 -28.87 -2.25 1.15
N VAL A 167 -29.44 -3.40 1.49
CA VAL A 167 -30.81 -3.78 1.08
C VAL A 167 -31.87 -3.14 1.97
N GLU A 168 -31.55 -2.84 3.22
CA GLU A 168 -32.45 -2.23 4.19
C GLU A 168 -31.70 -1.33 5.17
N LYS A 169 -32.42 -0.62 6.04
CA LYS A 169 -31.79 0.21 7.07
C LYS A 169 -31.13 -0.67 8.12
N GLY A 170 -30.01 -0.21 8.67
CA GLY A 170 -29.25 -0.96 9.67
C GLY A 170 -27.82 -0.47 9.79
N THR A 171 -27.10 -1.09 10.71
CA THR A 171 -25.67 -0.84 10.91
C THR A 171 -24.88 -1.92 10.19
N TYR A 172 -23.99 -1.51 9.31
CA TYR A 172 -23.15 -2.42 8.55
C TYR A 172 -21.67 -2.22 8.87
N HIS A 173 -20.93 -3.32 8.89
CA HIS A 173 -19.52 -3.34 9.25
C HIS A 173 -18.70 -4.01 8.15
N VAL A 174 -17.62 -3.36 7.72
CA VAL A 174 -16.57 -3.95 6.88
C VAL A 174 -15.29 -3.92 7.66
N SER A 175 -14.77 -5.10 7.99
CA SER A 175 -13.46 -5.23 8.63
C SER A 175 -12.51 -5.91 7.66
N TYR A 176 -11.34 -5.34 7.48
CA TYR A 176 -10.28 -5.92 6.67
C TYR A 176 -8.96 -5.82 7.42
N LYS A 177 -8.10 -6.81 7.22
CA LYS A 177 -6.81 -6.94 7.88
C LYS A 177 -5.78 -7.30 6.83
N ASP A 178 -4.69 -6.54 6.80
CA ASP A 178 -3.52 -6.78 5.96
C ASP A 178 -3.92 -7.04 4.48
N VAL A 179 -4.79 -6.18 3.94
CA VAL A 179 -5.09 -6.18 2.51
C VAL A 179 -3.95 -5.50 1.76
N GLU A 180 -3.49 -6.11 0.68
CA GLU A 180 -2.34 -5.61 -0.06
C GLU A 180 -2.73 -4.45 -1.01
N LEU A 181 -1.98 -3.36 -0.92
CA LEU A 181 -1.93 -2.29 -1.91
C LEU A 181 -0.62 -2.42 -2.70
N GLN A 182 -0.67 -3.04 -3.87
CA GLN A 182 0.49 -3.15 -4.77
C GLN A 182 0.36 -2.20 -5.97
N ILE A 183 1.29 -1.26 -6.06
CA ILE A 183 1.37 -0.27 -7.14
C ILE A 183 2.70 -0.45 -7.85
N GLN A 184 2.64 -0.54 -9.18
CA GLN A 184 3.80 -0.66 -10.06
C GLN A 184 3.90 0.59 -10.93
N GLY A 185 5.08 0.84 -11.48
CA GLY A 185 5.30 2.03 -12.32
C GLY A 185 5.22 3.34 -11.53
N CYS A 186 5.43 3.32 -10.22
CA CYS A 186 5.34 4.50 -9.36
C CYS A 186 6.75 5.05 -9.07
N GLY A 187 7.15 6.08 -9.80
CA GLY A 187 8.42 6.75 -9.56
C GLY A 187 8.27 7.91 -8.57
N GLY A 188 9.35 8.19 -7.83
CA GLY A 188 9.37 9.29 -6.86
C GLY A 188 8.46 9.04 -5.65
N TYR A 189 7.87 10.10 -5.11
CA TYR A 189 7.00 10.01 -3.94
C TYR A 189 5.61 9.45 -4.30
N ALA A 190 5.10 8.60 -3.43
CA ALA A 190 3.77 8.02 -3.50
C ALA A 190 2.99 8.24 -2.20
N GLN A 191 1.71 8.54 -2.34
CA GLN A 191 0.79 8.77 -1.23
C GLN A 191 -0.48 7.96 -1.41
N ALA A 192 -0.94 7.33 -0.34
CA ALA A 192 -2.24 6.69 -0.27
C ALA A 192 -3.18 7.48 0.66
N ARG A 193 -4.48 7.43 0.36
CA ARG A 193 -5.54 7.99 1.21
C ARG A 193 -6.75 7.07 1.18
N ALA A 194 -7.24 6.73 2.35
CA ALA A 194 -8.47 5.97 2.51
C ALA A 194 -9.69 6.74 1.98
N TYR A 195 -10.62 6.03 1.35
CA TYR A 195 -11.93 6.56 1.01
C TYR A 195 -13.02 5.53 1.34
N THR A 196 -14.16 6.02 1.80
CA THR A 196 -15.40 5.25 1.92
C THR A 196 -16.52 6.08 1.30
N VAL A 197 -17.26 5.49 0.38
CA VAL A 197 -18.43 6.08 -0.26
C VAL A 197 -19.63 5.26 0.17
N VAL A 198 -20.67 5.92 0.67
CA VAL A 198 -22.00 5.33 0.79
C VAL A 198 -22.96 6.10 -0.10
N GLU A 199 -23.65 5.36 -0.95
CA GLU A 199 -24.69 5.86 -1.84
C GLU A 199 -26.04 5.33 -1.34
N ILE A 200 -26.93 6.25 -0.96
CA ILE A 200 -28.30 5.93 -0.54
C ILE A 200 -29.22 6.23 -1.72
N ILE A 201 -29.91 5.19 -2.20
CA ILE A 201 -30.95 5.31 -3.24
C ILE A 201 -32.25 5.83 -2.62
N GLY A 202 -33.14 6.39 -3.43
CA GLY A 202 -34.45 6.86 -2.99
C GLY A 202 -35.00 7.96 -3.86
N THR A 203 -36.03 8.65 -3.36
CA THR A 203 -36.58 9.85 -4.01
C THR A 203 -35.50 10.91 -4.23
N ASN A 204 -34.62 11.05 -3.23
CA ASN A 204 -33.41 11.83 -3.36
C ASN A 204 -32.22 10.88 -3.28
N TYR A 205 -31.33 10.97 -4.26
CA TYR A 205 -30.08 10.24 -4.24
C TYR A 205 -29.07 10.98 -3.35
N SER A 206 -28.45 10.25 -2.42
CA SER A 206 -27.48 10.77 -1.47
C SER A 206 -26.15 10.05 -1.68
N LYS A 207 -25.06 10.82 -1.79
CA LYS A 207 -23.70 10.29 -1.87
C LYS A 207 -22.84 10.92 -0.79
N THR A 208 -22.48 10.11 0.20
CA THR A 208 -21.64 10.53 1.32
C THR A 208 -20.26 9.91 1.17
N THR A 209 -19.22 10.73 1.14
CA THR A 209 -17.82 10.26 1.07
C THR A 209 -17.03 10.71 2.28
N LEU A 210 -16.49 9.74 3.01
CA LEU A 210 -15.51 9.93 4.09
C LEU A 210 -14.11 9.67 3.54
N TYR A 211 -13.19 10.59 3.81
CA TYR A 211 -11.76 10.45 3.48
C TYR A 211 -10.95 10.35 4.78
N GLY A 212 -9.95 9.47 4.78
CA GLY A 212 -8.98 9.38 5.87
C GLY A 212 -7.81 10.35 5.71
N GLN A 213 -6.93 10.37 6.72
CA GLN A 213 -5.66 11.08 6.64
C GLN A 213 -4.77 10.42 5.57
N PRO A 214 -4.15 11.20 4.67
CA PRO A 214 -3.19 10.64 3.73
C PRO A 214 -1.91 10.18 4.43
N PHE A 215 -1.26 9.15 3.88
CA PHE A 215 0.03 8.64 4.33
C PHE A 215 0.96 8.35 3.16
N SER A 216 2.26 8.51 3.37
CA SER A 216 3.26 8.13 2.36
C SER A 216 3.38 6.61 2.30
N ILE A 217 3.63 6.08 1.09
CA ILE A 217 3.94 4.66 0.88
C ILE A 217 5.31 4.46 0.21
N GLY A 218 6.14 5.51 0.19
CA GLY A 218 7.48 5.53 -0.41
C GLY A 218 7.66 6.61 -1.47
#